data_AF-A0A349M6Q9-F1
#
_entry.id   AF-A0A349M6Q9-F1
#
_cell.length_a   1.000
_cell.length_b   1.000
_cell.length_c   1.000
_cell.angle_alpha   90.00
_cell.angle_beta   90.00
_cell.angle_gamma   90.00
#
_symmetry.space_group_name_H-M   'P 1'
#
loop_
_entity.id
_entity.type
_entity.pdbx_description
1 polymer ?
#
loop_
_entity_poly.entity_id
_entity_poly.type
_entity_poly.pdbx_seq_one_letter_code
_entity_poly.pdbx_strand_id
1 'polypeptide(L)'
;GHLDTVYAAGAATSKPFQVRDGLAYGAGVIDMKSGVLMGMYSLRALLESGFDQFGEIIVVFNNDEEVGSAGSGPLLREIAQQVDVGLVLEASRSAEVITKSRKGADKYVMEVTGIPAHSGAEPHKGRSAVIELAHKMIAIHTLNMLYPGVTFNVT
;
A
#
# COMPACT_ATOMS: atom_id res chain seq x y z
N GLY A 1 -12.08 -4.50 2.51
CA GLY A 1 -11.48 -4.28 1.18
C GLY A 1 -11.57 -2.81 0.85
N HIS A 2 -10.96 -2.37 -0.26
CA HIS A 2 -10.94 -0.96 -0.64
C HIS A 2 -11.65 -0.71 -1.98
N LEU A 3 -12.19 0.49 -2.12
CA LEU A 3 -12.95 0.95 -3.28
C LEU A 3 -12.17 1.99 -4.09
N ASP A 4 -11.12 2.57 -3.54
CA ASP A 4 -10.21 3.40 -4.30
C ASP A 4 -9.36 2.55 -5.26
N THR A 5 -8.57 3.25 -6.07
CA THR A 5 -7.58 2.66 -6.96
C THR A 5 -6.49 3.70 -7.15
N VAL A 6 -5.27 3.30 -7.51
CA VAL A 6 -4.22 4.24 -7.96
C VAL A 6 -4.56 5.05 -9.23
N TYR A 7 -5.64 4.73 -9.94
CA TYR A 7 -5.94 5.35 -11.22
C TYR A 7 -6.56 6.75 -11.08
N ALA A 8 -6.17 7.66 -11.97
CA ALA A 8 -6.77 8.98 -12.08
C ALA A 8 -8.24 8.93 -12.54
N ALA A 9 -8.97 10.01 -12.25
CA ALA A 9 -10.34 10.20 -12.75
C ALA A 9 -10.42 10.02 -14.27
N GLY A 10 -11.48 9.37 -14.75
CA GLY A 10 -11.65 9.02 -16.17
C GLY A 10 -10.96 7.71 -16.60
N ALA A 11 -10.29 7.00 -15.69
CA ALA A 11 -9.68 5.70 -15.99
C ALA A 11 -10.70 4.65 -16.44
N ALA A 12 -11.91 4.64 -15.89
CA ALA A 12 -12.97 3.73 -16.33
C ALA A 12 -13.41 3.98 -17.79
N THR A 13 -13.23 5.21 -18.30
CA THR A 13 -13.53 5.55 -19.71
C THR A 13 -12.36 5.21 -20.63
N SER A 14 -11.14 5.55 -20.22
CA SER A 14 -9.93 5.31 -21.04
C SER A 14 -9.45 3.85 -21.01
N LYS A 15 -9.76 3.12 -19.94
CA LYS A 15 -9.48 1.69 -19.73
C LYS A 15 -10.77 1.00 -19.29
N PRO A 16 -11.75 0.90 -20.20
CA PRO A 16 -13.05 0.32 -19.88
C PRO A 16 -12.90 -1.14 -19.48
N PHE A 17 -13.85 -1.59 -18.67
CA PHE A 17 -13.95 -3.00 -18.34
C PHE A 17 -14.20 -3.81 -19.61
N GLN A 18 -13.39 -4.84 -19.82
CA GLN A 18 -13.55 -5.76 -20.94
C GLN A 18 -13.15 -7.17 -20.52
N VAL A 19 -13.82 -8.16 -21.09
CA VAL A 19 -13.43 -9.57 -20.94
C VAL A 19 -12.91 -10.05 -22.29
N ARG A 20 -11.68 -10.56 -22.32
CA ARG A 20 -11.04 -11.11 -23.51
C ARG A 20 -10.33 -12.39 -23.15
N ASP A 21 -10.60 -13.46 -23.92
CA ASP A 21 -9.99 -14.78 -23.73
C ASP A 21 -10.15 -15.32 -22.29
N GLY A 22 -11.32 -15.08 -21.69
CA GLY A 22 -11.63 -15.50 -20.32
C GLY A 22 -10.98 -14.65 -19.22
N LEU A 23 -10.23 -13.60 -19.57
CA LEU A 23 -9.60 -12.68 -18.63
C LEU A 23 -10.34 -11.34 -18.60
N ALA A 24 -10.56 -10.83 -17.39
CA ALA A 24 -11.15 -9.51 -17.17
C ALA A 24 -10.05 -8.44 -17.06
N TYR A 25 -10.24 -7.31 -17.75
CA TYR A 25 -9.33 -6.18 -17.78
C TYR A 25 -10.09 -4.90 -17.45
N GLY A 26 -9.42 -3.95 -16.79
CA GLY A 26 -9.99 -2.66 -16.43
C GLY A 26 -9.30 -2.05 -15.21
N ALA A 27 -9.52 -0.76 -14.98
CA ALA A 27 -8.97 -0.08 -13.81
C ALA A 27 -9.50 -0.71 -12.52
N GLY A 28 -8.57 -1.17 -11.67
CA GLY A 28 -8.86 -1.76 -10.37
C GLY A 28 -9.44 -3.19 -10.40
N VAL A 29 -9.51 -3.84 -11.56
CA VAL A 29 -10.07 -5.21 -11.65
C VAL A 29 -9.35 -6.17 -10.71
N ILE A 30 -8.02 -6.18 -10.73
CA ILE A 30 -7.21 -7.01 -9.82
C ILE A 30 -7.12 -6.40 -8.42
N ASP A 31 -6.95 -5.09 -8.32
CA ASP A 31 -6.67 -4.36 -7.07
C ASP A 31 -7.71 -3.23 -6.85
N MET A 32 -8.74 -3.45 -6.03
CA MET A 32 -9.16 -4.77 -5.53
C MET A 32 -10.64 -5.08 -5.82
N LYS A 33 -11.17 -4.56 -6.94
CA LYS A 33 -12.61 -4.72 -7.30
C LYS A 33 -13.04 -6.18 -7.39
N SER A 34 -12.18 -7.07 -7.90
CA SER A 34 -12.44 -8.50 -7.86
C SER A 34 -12.57 -9.02 -6.42
N GLY A 35 -11.69 -8.62 -5.52
CA GLY A 35 -11.77 -8.91 -4.07
C GLY A 35 -13.06 -8.45 -3.43
N VAL A 36 -13.48 -7.22 -3.71
CA VAL A 36 -14.76 -6.66 -3.25
C VAL A 36 -15.94 -7.50 -3.72
N LEU A 37 -15.99 -7.81 -5.03
CA LEU A 37 -17.07 -8.64 -5.58
C LEU A 37 -17.04 -10.06 -5.00
N MET A 38 -15.86 -10.68 -4.88
CA MET A 38 -15.74 -12.01 -4.25
C MET A 38 -16.32 -12.02 -2.84
N GLY A 39 -16.03 -11.00 -2.03
CA GLY A 39 -16.61 -10.83 -0.70
C GLY A 39 -18.14 -10.73 -0.75
N MET A 40 -18.67 -9.83 -1.60
CA MET A 40 -20.12 -9.64 -1.73
C MET A 40 -20.85 -10.92 -2.18
N TYR A 41 -20.33 -11.63 -3.18
CA TYR A 41 -20.93 -12.88 -3.66
C TYR A 41 -20.80 -14.02 -2.64
N SER A 42 -19.72 -14.06 -1.85
CA SER A 42 -19.58 -15.03 -0.77
C SER A 42 -20.64 -14.81 0.31
N LEU A 43 -20.88 -13.56 0.71
CA LEU A 43 -21.94 -13.22 1.68
C LEU A 43 -23.32 -13.58 1.13
N ARG A 44 -23.56 -13.29 -0.15
CA ARG A 44 -24.81 -13.69 -0.82
C ARG A 44 -25.00 -15.20 -0.78
N ALA A 45 -23.97 -15.99 -1.09
CA ALA A 45 -24.03 -17.44 -1.04
C ALA A 45 -24.30 -17.96 0.38
N LEU A 46 -23.69 -17.36 1.41
CA LEU A 46 -23.97 -17.70 2.81
C LEU A 46 -25.44 -17.46 3.16
N LEU A 47 -25.98 -16.28 2.80
CA LEU A 47 -27.38 -15.94 3.02
C LEU A 47 -28.33 -16.89 2.29
N GLU A 48 -28.08 -17.17 1.01
CA GLU A 48 -28.91 -18.07 0.19
C GLU A 48 -28.85 -19.52 0.69
N SER A 49 -27.74 -19.94 1.28
CA SER A 49 -27.60 -21.27 1.89
C SER A 49 -28.27 -21.41 3.27
N GLY A 50 -28.66 -20.29 3.89
CA GLY A 50 -29.17 -20.27 5.27
C GLY A 50 -28.11 -20.63 6.31
N PHE A 51 -26.82 -20.51 5.99
CA PHE A 51 -25.74 -20.78 6.92
C PHE A 51 -25.67 -19.69 7.99
N ASP A 52 -25.73 -20.09 9.26
CA ASP A 52 -25.79 -19.21 10.43
C ASP A 52 -24.79 -19.59 11.53
N GLN A 53 -23.84 -20.48 11.25
CA GLN A 53 -22.84 -20.95 12.23
C GLN A 53 -21.68 -19.95 12.39
N PHE A 54 -22.01 -18.68 12.65
CA PHE A 54 -21.07 -17.62 12.96
C PHE A 54 -21.68 -16.66 14.00
N GLY A 55 -20.84 -15.94 14.75
CA GLY A 55 -21.31 -14.91 15.67
C GLY A 55 -21.75 -13.65 14.93
N GLU A 56 -20.79 -12.95 14.32
CA GLU A 56 -21.01 -11.72 13.57
C GLU A 56 -20.08 -11.67 12.35
N ILE A 57 -20.55 -11.08 11.25
CA ILE A 57 -19.72 -10.79 10.08
C ILE A 57 -19.77 -9.28 9.83
N ILE A 58 -18.61 -8.63 10.01
CA ILE A 58 -18.44 -7.20 9.72
C ILE A 58 -17.76 -7.05 8.37
N VAL A 59 -18.39 -6.29 7.47
CA VAL A 59 -17.88 -6.02 6.12
C VAL A 59 -17.52 -4.55 6.02
N VAL A 60 -16.26 -4.26 5.75
CA VAL A 60 -15.76 -2.89 5.64
C VAL A 60 -15.21 -2.63 4.24
N PHE A 61 -15.66 -1.53 3.66
CA PHE A 61 -15.16 -0.97 2.41
C PHE A 61 -14.61 0.44 2.68
N ASN A 62 -13.29 0.62 2.62
CA ASN A 62 -12.67 1.94 2.68
C ASN A 62 -12.38 2.50 1.28
N ASN A 63 -11.92 3.75 1.20
CA ASN A 63 -11.75 4.51 -0.04
C ASN A 63 -10.43 5.30 -0.08
N ASP A 64 -9.47 4.90 0.73
CA ASP A 64 -8.18 5.58 0.90
C ASP A 64 -7.03 4.59 1.17
N GLU A 65 -7.18 3.31 0.81
CA GLU A 65 -6.15 2.29 1.05
C GLU A 65 -4.85 2.61 0.31
N GLU A 66 -4.97 2.99 -0.96
CA GLU A 66 -3.85 3.20 -1.89
C GLU A 66 -2.97 4.39 -1.49
N VAL A 67 -3.51 5.26 -0.64
CA VAL A 67 -2.83 6.44 -0.06
C VAL A 67 -2.48 6.25 1.41
N GLY A 68 -2.59 5.02 1.94
CA GLY A 68 -2.13 4.64 3.28
C GLY A 68 -3.21 4.64 4.37
N SER A 69 -4.49 4.74 4.02
CA SER A 69 -5.63 4.66 4.95
C SER A 69 -5.60 5.70 6.07
N ALA A 70 -5.21 6.95 5.78
CA ALA A 70 -5.12 7.99 6.81
C ALA A 70 -6.48 8.31 7.46
N GLY A 71 -7.57 8.26 6.70
CA GLY A 71 -8.92 8.51 7.18
C GLY A 71 -9.60 7.25 7.73
N SER A 72 -9.49 6.12 7.04
CA SER A 72 -10.15 4.88 7.46
C SER A 72 -9.37 4.07 8.50
N GLY A 73 -8.07 4.26 8.62
CA GLY A 73 -7.18 3.49 9.49
C GLY A 73 -7.59 3.46 10.96
N PRO A 74 -7.99 4.58 11.59
CA PRO A 74 -8.50 4.57 12.97
C PRO A 74 -9.73 3.67 13.15
N LEU A 75 -10.72 3.77 12.26
CA LEU A 75 -11.94 2.94 12.29
C LEU A 75 -11.60 1.45 12.07
N LEU A 76 -10.72 1.14 11.11
CA LEU A 76 -10.30 -0.23 10.86
C LEU A 76 -9.62 -0.85 12.09
N ARG A 77 -8.83 -0.08 12.85
CA ARG A 77 -8.22 -0.54 14.11
C ARG A 77 -9.25 -0.76 15.21
N GLU A 78 -10.27 0.09 15.30
CA GLU A 78 -11.36 -0.06 16.26
C GLU A 78 -12.18 -1.32 15.98
N ILE A 79 -12.52 -1.58 14.71
CA ILE A 79 -13.23 -2.80 14.29
C ILE A 79 -12.36 -4.03 14.53
N ALA A 80 -11.05 -3.95 14.26
CA ALA A 80 -10.12 -5.06 14.46
C ALA A 80 -10.03 -5.54 15.92
N GLN A 81 -10.39 -4.69 16.90
CA GLN A 81 -10.44 -5.08 18.32
C GLN A 81 -11.70 -5.89 18.68
N GLN A 82 -12.68 -5.96 17.79
CA GLN A 82 -13.99 -6.57 18.02
C GLN A 82 -14.16 -7.91 17.30
N VAL A 83 -13.17 -8.35 16.52
CA VAL A 83 -13.26 -9.54 15.66
C VAL A 83 -12.18 -10.56 16.00
N ASP A 84 -12.51 -11.85 15.89
CA ASP A 84 -11.55 -12.94 16.10
C ASP A 84 -10.61 -13.13 14.90
N VAL A 85 -11.10 -12.84 13.69
CA VAL A 85 -10.39 -13.06 12.42
C VAL A 85 -10.69 -11.92 11.44
N GLY A 86 -9.63 -11.41 10.79
CA GLY A 86 -9.74 -10.48 9.67
C GLY A 86 -9.36 -11.14 8.35
N LEU A 87 -10.22 -11.02 7.35
CA LEU A 87 -9.96 -11.50 5.99
C LEU A 87 -9.80 -10.31 5.04
N VAL A 88 -8.59 -10.16 4.48
CA VAL A 88 -8.30 -9.15 3.46
C VAL A 88 -8.34 -9.84 2.09
N LEU A 89 -9.32 -9.48 1.27
CA LEU A 89 -9.58 -10.12 -0.03
C LEU A 89 -8.75 -9.52 -1.17
N GLU A 90 -7.53 -9.08 -0.86
CA GLU A 90 -6.59 -8.55 -1.84
C GLU A 90 -6.14 -9.63 -2.82
N ALA A 91 -5.75 -9.21 -4.03
CA ALA A 91 -5.21 -10.15 -5.00
C ALA A 91 -3.91 -10.78 -4.49
N SER A 92 -3.82 -12.10 -4.60
CA SER A 92 -2.58 -12.82 -4.31
C SER A 92 -1.65 -12.84 -5.53
N ARG A 93 -0.36 -13.05 -5.28
CA ARG A 93 0.64 -13.24 -6.35
C ARG A 93 0.42 -14.54 -7.13
N SER A 94 -0.16 -15.55 -6.51
CA SER A 94 -0.54 -16.82 -7.14
C SER A 94 -1.69 -17.48 -6.37
N ALA A 95 -2.36 -18.44 -7.00
CA ALA A 95 -3.47 -19.19 -6.41
C ALA A 95 -3.07 -20.03 -5.19
N GLU A 96 -1.78 -20.33 -5.03
CA GLU A 96 -1.26 -21.24 -4.00
C GLU A 96 -0.74 -20.50 -2.75
N VAL A 97 -0.75 -19.17 -2.76
CA VAL A 97 -0.15 -18.36 -1.70
C VAL A 97 -1.21 -17.60 -0.93
N ILE A 98 -1.22 -17.78 0.39
CA ILE A 98 -1.96 -16.94 1.34
C ILE A 98 -0.98 -16.04 2.07
N THR A 99 -1.21 -14.74 2.00
CA THR A 99 -0.41 -13.76 2.75
C THR A 99 -0.95 -13.66 4.17
N LYS A 100 -0.16 -14.08 5.16
CA LYS A 100 -0.49 -13.93 6.59
C LYS A 100 -0.03 -12.60 7.18
N SER A 101 1.05 -12.03 6.64
CA SER A 101 1.58 -10.74 7.08
C SER A 101 2.36 -10.06 5.95
N ARG A 102 2.52 -8.74 6.08
CA ARG A 102 3.37 -7.92 5.23
C ARG A 102 4.39 -7.19 6.09
N LYS A 103 5.50 -6.77 5.48
CA LYS A 103 6.44 -5.85 6.14
C LYS A 103 5.76 -4.50 6.33
N GLY A 104 6.01 -3.85 7.47
CA GLY A 104 5.72 -2.43 7.61
C GLY A 104 6.57 -1.62 6.62
N ALA A 105 6.04 -0.50 6.16
CA ALA A 105 6.73 0.43 5.29
C ALA A 105 6.44 1.86 5.74
N ASP A 106 7.44 2.73 5.61
CA ASP A 106 7.32 4.16 5.88
C ASP A 106 8.22 4.94 4.92
N LYS A 107 7.96 6.23 4.75
CA LYS A 107 8.73 7.13 3.88
C LYS A 107 9.12 8.38 4.64
N TYR A 108 10.41 8.71 4.61
CA TYR A 108 10.95 9.89 5.26
C TYR A 108 11.49 10.87 4.23
N VAL A 109 11.31 12.17 4.49
CA VAL A 109 11.95 13.25 3.76
C VAL A 109 13.14 13.74 4.57
N MET A 110 14.33 13.75 3.97
CA MET A 110 15.55 14.30 4.57
C MET A 110 15.96 15.56 3.84
N GLU A 111 15.97 16.67 4.56
CA GLU A 111 16.48 17.95 4.06
C GLU A 111 17.87 18.22 4.62
N VAL A 112 18.81 18.58 3.73
CA VAL A 112 20.18 18.93 4.10
C VAL A 112 20.47 20.35 3.63
N THR A 113 20.81 21.23 4.57
CA THR A 113 21.17 22.62 4.27
C THR A 113 22.68 22.80 4.33
N GLY A 114 23.24 23.36 3.26
CA GLY A 114 24.65 23.69 3.15
C GLY A 114 24.94 25.13 3.54
N ILE A 115 26.22 25.50 3.45
CA ILE A 115 26.67 26.90 3.54
C ILE A 115 27.15 27.31 2.16
N PRO A 116 26.54 28.32 1.51
CA PRO A 116 26.96 28.77 0.19
C PRO A 116 28.32 29.47 0.24
N ALA A 117 29.15 29.24 -0.77
CA ALA A 117 30.40 29.97 -0.98
C ALA A 117 30.77 29.96 -2.47
N HIS A 118 31.53 30.97 -2.90
CA HIS A 118 31.99 31.05 -4.28
C HIS A 118 33.10 30.01 -4.54
N SER A 119 32.88 29.12 -5.50
CA SER A 119 33.76 27.96 -5.77
C SER A 119 35.20 28.33 -6.10
N GLY A 120 35.43 29.46 -6.78
CA GLY A 120 36.76 29.92 -7.16
C GLY A 120 37.44 30.87 -6.15
N ALA A 121 36.69 31.49 -5.24
CA ALA A 121 37.24 32.56 -4.39
C ALA A 121 37.52 32.06 -2.97
N GLU A 122 36.53 31.40 -2.36
CA GLU A 122 36.60 31.00 -0.95
C GLU A 122 35.94 29.63 -0.72
N PRO A 123 36.31 28.57 -1.49
CA PRO A 123 35.64 27.28 -1.42
C PRO A 123 35.64 26.66 -0.01
N HIS A 124 36.67 26.96 0.79
CA HIS A 124 36.82 26.47 2.17
C HIS A 124 35.75 27.03 3.15
N LYS A 125 35.11 28.16 2.82
CA LYS A 125 34.01 28.74 3.62
C LYS A 125 32.67 28.02 3.39
N GLY A 126 32.53 27.28 2.28
CA GLY A 126 31.29 26.59 1.94
C GLY A 126 31.14 25.23 2.62
N ARG A 127 29.89 24.74 2.68
CA ARG A 127 29.54 23.36 3.02
C ARG A 127 28.54 22.87 1.99
N SER A 128 28.94 21.91 1.16
CA SER A 128 28.07 21.40 0.10
C SER A 128 26.99 20.49 0.69
N ALA A 129 25.73 20.90 0.60
CA ALA A 129 24.59 20.08 0.95
C ALA A 129 24.57 18.77 0.14
N VAL A 130 24.98 18.83 -1.13
CA VAL A 130 24.99 17.67 -2.04
C VAL A 130 26.00 16.62 -1.59
N ILE A 131 27.20 17.04 -1.18
CA ILE A 131 28.22 16.11 -0.68
C ILE A 131 27.75 15.47 0.64
N GLU A 132 27.19 16.27 1.55
CA GLU A 132 26.66 15.74 2.80
C GLU A 132 25.50 14.76 2.54
N LEU A 133 24.59 15.09 1.62
CA LEU A 133 23.51 14.19 1.22
C LEU A 133 24.07 12.89 0.64
N ALA A 134 25.09 12.93 -0.22
CA ALA A 134 25.73 11.73 -0.74
C ALA A 134 26.29 10.83 0.37
N HIS A 135 26.92 11.41 1.40
CA HIS A 135 27.35 10.65 2.58
C HIS A 135 26.18 10.03 3.34
N LYS A 136 25.08 10.78 3.54
CA LYS A 136 23.87 10.23 4.19
C LYS A 136 23.24 9.11 3.38
N MET A 137 23.18 9.24 2.06
CA MET A 137 22.65 8.20 1.16
C MET A 137 23.42 6.89 1.32
N ILE A 138 24.76 6.95 1.32
CA ILE A 138 25.62 5.77 1.52
C ILE A 138 25.42 5.19 2.93
N ALA A 139 25.36 6.03 3.96
CA ALA A 139 25.13 5.59 5.33
C ALA A 139 23.77 4.89 5.49
N ILE A 140 22.70 5.44 4.91
CA ILE A 140 21.35 4.83 4.92
C ILE A 140 21.36 3.51 4.16
N HIS A 141 21.99 3.45 2.99
CA HIS A 141 22.10 2.19 2.24
C HIS A 141 22.81 1.10 3.05
N THR A 142 23.84 1.47 3.80
CA THR A 142 24.60 0.56 4.68
C THR A 142 23.74 -0.05 5.79
N LEU A 143 22.64 0.60 6.19
CA LEU A 143 21.71 0.05 7.19
C LEU A 143 21.07 -1.28 6.74
N ASN A 144 20.98 -1.56 5.44
CA ASN A 144 20.52 -2.86 4.93
C ASN A 144 21.37 -4.04 5.44
N MET A 145 22.64 -3.80 5.80
CA MET A 145 23.53 -4.83 6.33
C MET A 145 23.43 -4.98 7.85
N LEU A 146 22.81 -4.04 8.55
CA LEU A 146 22.79 -3.98 10.02
C LEU A 146 21.49 -4.52 10.61
N TYR A 147 20.38 -4.46 9.87
CA TYR A 147 19.05 -4.84 10.36
C TYR A 147 18.44 -5.95 9.49
N PRO A 148 18.67 -7.23 9.82
CA PRO A 148 18.12 -8.35 9.08
C PRO A 148 16.60 -8.25 8.94
N GLY A 149 16.09 -8.41 7.71
CA GLY A 149 14.66 -8.35 7.41
C GLY A 149 14.11 -6.95 7.16
N VAL A 150 14.83 -5.89 7.53
CA VAL A 150 14.49 -4.49 7.23
C VAL A 150 15.23 -4.04 5.97
N THR A 151 14.53 -3.34 5.09
CA THR A 151 15.08 -2.86 3.83
C THR A 151 15.01 -1.35 3.77
N PHE A 152 16.14 -0.70 3.47
CA PHE A 152 16.25 0.75 3.33
C PHE A 152 16.55 1.07 1.86
N ASN A 153 15.80 2.00 1.30
CA ASN A 153 16.05 2.50 -0.05
C ASN A 153 16.02 4.03 -0.04
N VAL A 154 16.93 4.64 -0.79
CA VAL A 154 16.93 6.09 -1.01
C VAL A 154 16.50 6.33 -2.45
N THR A 155 15.42 7.08 -2.62
CA THR A 155 14.75 7.36 -3.90
C THR A 155 14.65 8.85 -4.16
#